data_AF-A0A918FJU0-F1
#
_entry.id   AF-A0A918FJU0-F1
#
_cell.length_a   1.000
_cell.length_b   1.000
_cell.length_c   1.000
_cell.angle_alpha   90.00
_cell.angle_beta   90.00
_cell.angle_gamma   90.00
#
_symmetry.space_group_name_H-M   'P 1'
#
loop_
_entity.id
_entity.type
_entity.pdbx_description
1 polymer ?
#
loop_
_entity_poly.entity_id
_entity_poly.type
_entity_poly.pdbx_seq_one_letter_code
_entity_poly.pdbx_strand_id
1 'polypeptide(L)'
;MNNPGGNALDAYHVQITEDFTFHPGFSAEGRIILSGATVSAAIGFCGAVLNNAGDVALEAVDVHVTRNFDLGRGLAVNGGIKLDGSTIGTQLSFRDTTLTHPGETALSLRMAQARETDLRTRRPIDGTVDARNARLGTLYDTPDTWPADIRLAETTYDALASPLAAAERLDWLRRGTDAYLPQPYEQLAAAYRRLGHEDEARTVLLAKQRHRRATLPAHIRVWGHIQDATVGYGYRPLRAGLWLMALLACGAIFFAAHSPAPLDAGKAPPFNAVFYTLDLLVPIITFGQEAAFAPRGIGQWLAYGLTAAGWVLATTVTAGISRAISRQ
;
A
#
# COMPACT_ATOMS: atom_id res chain seq x y z
N MET A 1 41.13 17.07 2.66
CA MET A 1 41.25 16.48 4.01
C MET A 1 41.51 15.00 3.85
N ASN A 2 42.34 14.39 4.69
CA ASN A 2 42.70 12.98 4.52
C ASN A 2 42.78 12.26 5.87
N ASN A 3 41.85 11.34 6.12
CA ASN A 3 41.84 10.40 7.25
C ASN A 3 41.08 9.12 6.85
N PRO A 4 41.68 8.22 6.04
CA PRO A 4 40.98 7.08 5.46
C PRO A 4 40.50 6.11 6.54
N GLY A 5 39.22 5.72 6.48
CA GLY A 5 38.59 4.86 7.49
C GLY A 5 38.28 5.56 8.82
N GLY A 6 38.58 6.85 8.96
CA GLY A 6 38.25 7.68 10.12
C GLY A 6 37.45 8.92 9.73
N ASN A 7 37.45 9.92 10.62
CA ASN A 7 36.76 11.19 10.40
C ASN A 7 37.73 12.21 9.79
N ALA A 8 37.41 12.72 8.59
CA ALA A 8 38.14 13.79 7.94
C ALA A 8 37.85 15.17 8.58
N LEU A 9 36.64 15.33 9.10
CA LEU A 9 36.18 16.52 9.81
C LEU A 9 35.11 16.15 10.84
N ASP A 10 35.37 16.49 12.11
CA ASP A 10 34.39 16.43 13.20
C ASP A 10 33.87 17.84 13.51
N ALA A 11 32.65 18.15 13.09
CA ALA A 11 32.00 19.44 13.32
C ALA A 11 30.61 19.25 13.94
N TYR A 12 30.59 18.57 15.10
CA TYR A 12 29.37 18.37 15.90
C TYR A 12 28.87 19.69 16.47
N HIS A 13 27.56 19.92 16.38
CA HIS A 13 26.87 21.05 17.03
C HIS A 13 27.45 22.44 16.71
N VAL A 14 28.17 22.58 15.59
CA VAL A 14 28.73 23.86 15.20
C VAL A 14 27.63 24.86 14.83
N GLN A 15 27.85 26.12 15.17
CA GLN A 15 26.96 27.21 14.81
C GLN A 15 27.68 28.11 13.81
N ILE A 16 27.10 28.23 12.61
CA ILE A 16 27.65 29.03 11.52
C ILE A 16 26.60 30.07 11.16
N THR A 17 26.95 31.35 11.34
CA THR A 17 26.02 32.46 11.11
C THR A 17 25.83 32.80 9.64
N GLU A 18 26.73 32.32 8.78
CA GLU A 18 26.71 32.56 7.34
C GLU A 18 26.75 31.22 6.58
N ASP A 19 27.41 31.19 5.43
CA ASP A 19 27.52 30.01 4.57
C ASP A 19 28.61 29.05 5.06
N PHE A 20 28.35 27.75 4.91
CA PHE A 20 29.33 26.67 5.08
C PHE A 20 29.53 25.94 3.76
N THR A 21 30.50 26.40 2.97
CA THR A 21 30.66 25.98 1.58
C THR A 21 32.02 25.36 1.30
N PHE A 22 31.99 24.24 0.59
CA PHE A 22 33.11 23.65 -0.10
C PHE A 22 33.00 23.95 -1.59
N HIS A 23 34.14 24.26 -2.21
CA HIS A 23 34.23 24.66 -3.61
C HIS A 23 34.85 23.56 -4.47
N PRO A 24 34.75 23.66 -5.80
CA PRO A 24 35.41 22.72 -6.71
C PRO A 24 36.90 22.56 -6.38
N GLY A 25 37.36 21.32 -6.35
CA GLY A 25 38.73 20.96 -5.92
C GLY A 25 38.85 20.55 -4.45
N PHE A 26 37.81 20.76 -3.63
CA PHE A 26 37.76 20.15 -2.31
C PHE A 26 37.63 18.64 -2.42
N SER A 27 38.53 17.91 -1.75
CA SER A 27 38.50 16.46 -1.64
C SER A 27 38.64 16.03 -0.18
N ALA A 28 37.85 15.05 0.24
CA ALA A 28 37.93 14.46 1.57
C ALA A 28 37.97 12.92 1.48
N GLU A 29 39.00 12.33 2.10
CA GLU A 29 39.05 10.89 2.40
C GLU A 29 38.74 10.67 3.88
N GLY A 30 37.74 9.84 4.17
CA GLY A 30 37.13 9.69 5.49
C GLY A 30 35.78 10.40 5.60
N ARG A 31 35.17 10.33 6.79
CA ARG A 31 33.84 10.87 7.07
C ARG A 31 33.88 12.37 7.39
N ILE A 32 32.97 13.15 6.80
CA ILE A 32 32.66 14.53 7.24
C ILE A 32 31.42 14.48 8.11
N ILE A 33 31.51 15.00 9.34
CA ILE A 33 30.42 15.00 10.31
C ILE A 33 29.98 16.43 10.62
N LEU A 34 28.70 16.71 10.38
CA LEU A 34 28.01 17.96 10.68
C LEU A 34 26.84 17.75 11.65
N SER A 35 26.79 16.60 12.33
CA SER A 35 25.64 16.21 13.15
C SER A 35 25.30 17.26 14.21
N GLY A 36 24.03 17.67 14.23
CA GLY A 36 23.50 18.71 15.12
C GLY A 36 23.93 20.14 14.80
N ALA A 37 24.58 20.40 13.65
CA ALA A 37 25.00 21.73 13.25
C ALA A 37 23.82 22.64 12.89
N THR A 38 23.99 23.95 13.17
CA THR A 38 23.05 25.00 12.76
C THR A 38 23.77 25.98 11.84
N VAL A 39 23.26 26.13 10.62
CA VAL A 39 23.78 27.05 9.61
C VAL A 39 22.70 28.05 9.22
N SER A 40 22.88 29.32 9.59
CA SER A 40 21.89 30.38 9.37
C SER A 40 21.72 30.74 7.89
N ALA A 41 22.62 30.30 7.03
CA ALA A 41 22.61 30.61 5.61
C ALA A 41 22.55 29.31 4.78
N ALA A 42 23.53 28.99 3.94
CA ALA A 42 23.51 27.77 3.12
C ALA A 42 24.67 26.82 3.42
N ILE A 43 24.45 25.52 3.21
CA ILE A 43 25.51 24.51 3.13
C ILE A 43 25.72 24.15 1.66
N GLY A 44 26.98 24.12 1.21
CA GLY A 44 27.32 23.83 -0.18
C GLY A 44 28.48 22.84 -0.34
N PHE A 45 28.34 21.87 -1.24
CA PHE A 45 29.41 20.92 -1.61
C PHE A 45 29.69 20.90 -3.12
N CYS A 46 29.46 22.03 -3.80
CA CYS A 46 29.53 22.17 -5.25
C CYS A 46 30.88 21.69 -5.81
N GLY A 47 30.87 20.59 -6.55
CA GLY A 47 32.06 20.04 -7.22
C GLY A 47 33.09 19.38 -6.29
N ALA A 48 32.71 19.08 -5.04
CA ALA A 48 33.58 18.36 -4.11
C ALA A 48 33.66 16.86 -4.43
N VAL A 49 34.69 16.20 -3.92
CA VAL A 49 34.87 14.74 -3.96
C VAL A 49 34.93 14.20 -2.54
N LEU A 50 33.99 13.33 -2.16
CA LEU A 50 33.94 12.71 -0.84
C LEU A 50 34.13 11.20 -0.99
N ASN A 51 35.11 10.63 -0.28
CA ASN A 51 35.44 9.22 -0.38
C ASN A 51 35.51 8.57 1.00
N ASN A 52 34.56 7.68 1.26
CA ASN A 52 34.53 6.76 2.39
C ASN A 52 33.78 5.49 1.99
N ALA A 53 34.29 4.76 0.98
CA ALA A 53 33.57 3.72 0.25
C ALA A 53 32.92 2.61 1.10
N GLY A 54 33.46 2.33 2.29
CA GLY A 54 32.94 1.28 3.19
C GLY A 54 31.92 1.78 4.21
N ASP A 55 31.55 3.07 4.20
CA ASP A 55 30.72 3.69 5.22
C ASP A 55 30.11 5.03 4.71
N VAL A 56 29.60 5.86 5.63
CA VAL A 56 29.07 7.20 5.37
C VAL A 56 30.21 8.17 5.10
N ALA A 57 30.18 8.87 3.96
CA ALA A 57 31.12 9.92 3.59
C ALA A 57 30.68 11.30 4.11
N LEU A 58 29.37 11.55 4.16
CA LEU A 58 28.79 12.78 4.72
C LEU A 58 27.68 12.45 5.71
N GLU A 59 27.93 12.73 6.98
CA GLU A 59 26.96 12.60 8.06
C GLU A 59 26.49 13.99 8.49
N ALA A 60 25.22 14.29 8.26
CA ALA A 60 24.58 15.56 8.57
C ALA A 60 23.20 15.27 9.19
N VAL A 61 23.22 14.59 10.34
CA VAL A 61 22.03 14.21 11.12
C VAL A 61 21.58 15.37 12.00
N ASP A 62 20.27 15.60 12.09
CA ASP A 62 19.66 16.67 12.89
C ASP A 62 20.26 18.06 12.61
N VAL A 63 20.60 18.33 11.35
CA VAL A 63 21.15 19.62 10.90
C VAL A 63 20.02 20.59 10.61
N HIS A 64 20.19 21.83 11.05
CA HIS A 64 19.30 22.94 10.70
C HIS A 64 19.99 23.90 9.73
N VAL A 65 19.43 24.06 8.53
CA VAL A 65 19.88 25.05 7.55
C VAL A 65 18.74 25.99 7.22
N THR A 66 18.89 27.28 7.46
CA THR A 66 17.80 28.26 7.22
C THR A 66 17.49 28.44 5.73
N ARG A 67 18.51 28.32 4.86
CA ARG A 67 18.33 28.41 3.40
C ARG A 67 18.50 27.05 2.73
N ASN A 68 19.50 26.92 1.87
CA ASN A 68 19.69 25.78 0.98
C ASN A 68 20.74 24.81 1.52
N PHE A 69 20.51 23.52 1.31
CA PHE A 69 21.55 22.51 1.36
C PHE A 69 21.82 22.06 -0.08
N ASP A 70 22.81 22.68 -0.71
CA ASP A 70 23.17 22.43 -2.11
C ASP A 70 24.34 21.44 -2.20
N LEU A 71 23.99 20.17 -2.41
CA LEU A 71 24.94 19.13 -2.74
C LEU A 71 25.15 19.04 -4.26
N GLY A 72 24.48 19.88 -5.05
CA GLY A 72 24.46 19.78 -6.50
C GLY A 72 25.75 20.20 -7.22
N ARG A 73 25.66 20.28 -8.55
CA ARG A 73 26.70 20.81 -9.44
C ARG A 73 28.02 20.03 -9.38
N GLY A 74 27.94 18.72 -9.52
CA GLY A 74 29.11 17.86 -9.75
C GLY A 74 29.79 17.32 -8.50
N LEU A 75 29.15 17.35 -7.33
CA LEU A 75 29.58 16.55 -6.19
C LEU A 75 29.67 15.06 -6.59
N ALA A 76 30.80 14.44 -6.27
CA ALA A 76 31.01 13.00 -6.40
C ALA A 76 31.21 12.39 -5.01
N VAL A 77 30.37 11.41 -4.66
CA VAL A 77 30.46 10.71 -3.38
C VAL A 77 30.60 9.21 -3.61
N ASN A 78 31.65 8.64 -3.03
CA ASN A 78 31.84 7.21 -2.88
C ASN A 78 31.67 6.85 -1.40
N GLY A 79 30.53 6.28 -1.04
CA GLY A 79 30.04 6.13 0.33
C GLY A 79 28.65 6.73 0.52
N GLY A 80 28.09 6.60 1.72
CA GLY A 80 26.74 7.08 2.04
C GLY A 80 26.66 8.58 2.35
N ILE A 81 25.50 9.19 2.08
CA ILE A 81 25.09 10.49 2.63
C ILE A 81 23.93 10.28 3.60
N LYS A 82 24.03 10.80 4.82
CA LYS A 82 22.99 10.72 5.84
C LYS A 82 22.52 12.11 6.26
N LEU A 83 21.26 12.43 6.00
CA LEU A 83 20.61 13.71 6.32
C LEU A 83 19.38 13.51 7.23
N ASP A 84 19.42 12.47 8.05
CA ASP A 84 18.27 12.07 8.87
C ASP A 84 17.91 13.17 9.88
N GLY A 85 16.61 13.46 10.03
CA GLY A 85 16.09 14.48 10.95
C GLY A 85 16.38 15.93 10.55
N SER A 86 17.15 16.16 9.48
CA SER A 86 17.60 17.49 9.09
C SER A 86 16.48 18.35 8.51
N THR A 87 16.49 19.63 8.85
CA THR A 87 15.52 20.63 8.41
C THR A 87 16.21 21.66 7.51
N ILE A 88 15.76 21.75 6.26
CA ILE A 88 16.26 22.67 5.24
C ILE A 88 15.16 23.67 4.93
N GLY A 89 15.41 24.96 5.16
CA GLY A 89 14.39 26.00 5.08
C GLY A 89 13.87 26.25 3.66
N THR A 90 14.69 26.02 2.63
CA THR A 90 14.28 26.16 1.22
C THR A 90 14.51 24.89 0.41
N GLN A 91 15.70 24.71 -0.19
CA GLN A 91 15.95 23.66 -1.15
C GLN A 91 17.04 22.70 -0.68
N LEU A 92 16.73 21.40 -0.73
CA LEU A 92 17.71 20.31 -0.68
C LEU A 92 17.98 19.83 -2.11
N SER A 93 19.20 20.00 -2.61
CA SER A 93 19.54 19.76 -4.02
C SER A 93 20.63 18.72 -4.17
N PHE A 94 20.35 17.67 -4.95
CA PHE A 94 21.29 16.66 -5.43
C PHE A 94 21.50 16.76 -6.95
N ARG A 95 21.22 17.93 -7.53
CA ARG A 95 21.28 18.11 -8.99
C ARG A 95 22.68 17.81 -9.53
N ASP A 96 22.79 17.02 -10.59
CA ASP A 96 24.06 16.68 -11.25
C ASP A 96 25.11 16.01 -10.34
N THR A 97 24.68 15.42 -9.23
CA THR A 97 25.57 14.67 -8.33
C THR A 97 25.79 13.25 -8.82
N THR A 98 26.87 12.63 -8.36
CA THR A 98 27.16 11.21 -8.56
C THR A 98 27.30 10.56 -7.19
N LEU A 99 26.40 9.63 -6.87
CA LEU A 99 26.38 8.92 -5.59
C LEU A 99 26.56 7.42 -5.86
N THR A 100 27.57 6.82 -5.22
CA THR A 100 27.86 5.39 -5.31
C THR A 100 28.10 4.80 -3.93
N HIS A 101 27.22 3.88 -3.53
CA HIS A 101 27.33 3.06 -2.34
C HIS A 101 26.61 1.71 -2.57
N PRO A 102 27.18 0.86 -3.46
CA PRO A 102 26.50 -0.33 -3.97
C PRO A 102 26.20 -1.33 -2.85
N GLY A 103 24.98 -1.89 -2.85
CA GLY A 103 24.52 -2.84 -1.84
C GLY A 103 24.14 -2.21 -0.49
N GLU A 104 24.37 -0.91 -0.31
CA GLU A 104 24.13 -0.18 0.93
C GLU A 104 23.19 1.02 0.70
N THR A 105 22.96 1.83 1.74
CA THR A 105 22.19 3.08 1.63
C THR A 105 23.10 4.20 1.12
N ALA A 106 22.92 4.60 -0.14
CA ALA A 106 23.66 5.71 -0.74
C ALA A 106 23.16 7.07 -0.24
N LEU A 107 21.85 7.19 -0.02
CA LEU A 107 21.24 8.42 0.45
C LEU A 107 20.13 8.13 1.47
N SER A 108 20.33 8.61 2.70
CA SER A 108 19.32 8.55 3.77
C SER A 108 18.80 9.96 4.04
N LEU A 109 17.49 10.13 3.88
CA LEU A 109 16.69 11.35 4.10
C LEU A 109 15.61 11.09 5.17
N ARG A 110 15.83 10.16 6.09
CA ARG A 110 14.77 9.72 7.01
C ARG A 110 14.35 10.87 7.90
N MET A 111 13.05 11.16 7.98
CA MET A 111 12.52 12.28 8.76
C MET A 111 13.05 13.67 8.33
N ALA A 112 13.74 13.77 7.18
CA ALA A 112 14.22 15.04 6.67
C ALA A 112 13.05 15.92 6.20
N GLN A 113 13.23 17.24 6.28
CA GLN A 113 12.21 18.22 5.90
C GLN A 113 12.82 19.29 4.99
N ALA A 114 12.19 19.54 3.83
CA ALA A 114 12.59 20.60 2.90
C ALA A 114 11.37 21.12 2.12
N ARG A 115 11.37 22.40 1.73
CA ARG A 115 10.29 22.95 0.87
C ARG A 115 10.43 22.51 -0.57
N GLU A 116 11.65 22.32 -1.04
CA GLU A 116 11.97 21.79 -2.35
C GLU A 116 13.04 20.71 -2.24
N THR A 117 12.89 19.64 -3.02
CA THR A 117 13.86 18.53 -3.05
C THR A 117 14.15 18.16 -4.49
N ASP A 118 15.38 18.38 -4.93
CA ASP A 118 15.83 18.05 -6.29
C ASP A 118 16.68 16.78 -6.28
N LEU A 119 16.11 15.68 -6.79
CA LEU A 119 16.76 14.37 -6.87
C LEU A 119 17.29 14.06 -8.29
N ARG A 120 17.34 15.04 -9.19
CA ARG A 120 17.84 14.85 -10.57
C ARG A 120 19.37 14.79 -10.59
N THR A 121 19.91 13.64 -10.21
CA THR A 121 21.35 13.35 -10.24
C THR A 121 21.88 13.23 -11.68
N ARG A 122 23.20 13.14 -11.85
CA ARG A 122 23.83 12.99 -13.17
C ARG A 122 23.55 11.63 -13.82
N ARG A 123 23.36 10.61 -12.99
CA ARG A 123 23.07 9.22 -13.34
C ARG A 123 22.25 8.60 -12.20
N PRO A 124 21.54 7.47 -12.41
CA PRO A 124 20.89 6.75 -11.33
C PRO A 124 21.80 6.57 -10.12
N ILE A 125 21.27 6.81 -8.94
CA ILE A 125 22.00 6.58 -7.68
C ILE A 125 22.29 5.08 -7.57
N ASP A 126 23.56 4.73 -7.39
CA ASP A 126 24.00 3.36 -7.18
C ASP A 126 23.96 3.04 -5.69
N GLY A 127 22.89 2.38 -5.26
CA GLY A 127 22.56 2.09 -3.86
C GLY A 127 21.11 2.43 -3.53
N THR A 128 20.74 2.28 -2.26
CA THR A 128 19.38 2.54 -1.77
C THR A 128 19.18 4.02 -1.44
N VAL A 129 18.02 4.57 -1.81
CA VAL A 129 17.53 5.86 -1.34
C VAL A 129 16.44 5.64 -0.29
N ASP A 130 16.67 6.05 0.94
CA ASP A 130 15.74 5.91 2.06
C ASP A 130 15.17 7.27 2.46
N ALA A 131 13.92 7.55 2.11
CA ALA A 131 13.23 8.80 2.46
C ALA A 131 12.06 8.57 3.43
N ARG A 132 12.10 7.48 4.22
CA ARG A 132 11.01 7.13 5.13
C ARG A 132 10.72 8.25 6.13
N ASN A 133 9.43 8.55 6.34
CA ASN A 133 8.93 9.66 7.17
C ASN A 133 9.41 11.06 6.75
N ALA A 134 10.00 11.22 5.56
CA ALA A 134 10.45 12.54 5.09
C ALA A 134 9.26 13.42 4.66
N ARG A 135 9.42 14.74 4.83
CA ARG A 135 8.50 15.76 4.30
C ARG A 135 9.23 16.56 3.23
N LEU A 136 9.03 16.17 1.97
CA LEU A 136 9.71 16.73 0.82
C LEU A 136 8.70 17.59 0.07
N GLY A 137 8.77 18.92 0.09
CA GLY A 137 7.72 19.77 -0.50
C GLY A 137 7.51 19.56 -2.01
N THR A 138 8.13 20.37 -2.86
CA THR A 138 8.13 20.10 -4.31
C THR A 138 9.26 19.15 -4.66
N LEU A 139 8.90 17.98 -5.19
CA LEU A 139 9.86 16.97 -5.64
C LEU A 139 10.20 17.17 -7.11
N TYR A 140 11.48 17.35 -7.41
CA TYR A 140 12.02 17.33 -8.77
C TYR A 140 12.74 16.01 -8.98
N ASP A 141 12.28 15.23 -9.96
CA ASP A 141 12.86 13.95 -10.30
C ASP A 141 12.68 13.68 -11.81
N THR A 142 13.38 12.66 -12.32
CA THR A 142 13.20 12.18 -13.70
C THR A 142 13.44 10.67 -13.75
N PRO A 143 12.67 9.89 -14.57
CA PRO A 143 12.83 8.44 -14.70
C PRO A 143 14.27 7.98 -14.95
N ASP A 144 15.04 8.76 -15.72
CA ASP A 144 16.44 8.46 -16.08
C ASP A 144 17.40 8.47 -14.89
N THR A 145 16.98 9.02 -13.75
CA THR A 145 17.81 9.19 -12.54
C THR A 145 17.27 8.41 -11.34
N TRP A 146 16.15 7.71 -11.48
CA TRP A 146 15.58 6.96 -10.37
C TRP A 146 16.53 5.85 -9.89
N PRO A 147 16.72 5.72 -8.56
CA PRO A 147 17.55 4.66 -7.99
C PRO A 147 16.96 3.27 -8.27
N ALA A 148 17.78 2.24 -8.06
CA ALA A 148 17.32 0.85 -8.13
C ALA A 148 16.37 0.48 -6.97
N ASP A 149 16.64 0.97 -5.76
CA ASP A 149 15.79 0.80 -4.57
C ASP A 149 15.46 2.16 -3.95
N ILE A 150 14.17 2.42 -3.74
CA ILE A 150 13.68 3.63 -3.08
C ILE A 150 12.63 3.30 -2.03
N ARG A 151 12.85 3.77 -0.80
CA ARG A 151 11.96 3.54 0.34
C ARG A 151 11.23 4.81 0.70
N LEU A 152 9.90 4.77 0.55
CA LEU A 152 9.02 5.93 0.65
C LEU A 152 7.95 5.77 1.75
N ALA A 153 8.16 4.85 2.70
CA ALA A 153 7.19 4.60 3.76
C ALA A 153 6.93 5.88 4.56
N GLU A 154 5.67 6.30 4.63
CA GLU A 154 5.25 7.52 5.34
C GLU A 154 5.91 8.81 4.82
N THR A 155 6.47 8.79 3.61
CA THR A 155 6.96 10.00 2.95
C THR A 155 5.78 10.84 2.47
N THR A 156 5.82 12.14 2.71
CA THR A 156 4.84 13.10 2.20
C THR A 156 5.51 14.13 1.30
N TYR A 157 4.79 14.56 0.27
CA TYR A 157 5.20 15.63 -0.61
C TYR A 157 4.04 16.49 -1.11
N ASP A 158 4.30 17.77 -1.37
CA ASP A 158 3.27 18.73 -1.72
C ASP A 158 2.92 18.69 -3.20
N ALA A 159 3.94 18.59 -4.05
CA ALA A 159 3.82 18.62 -5.50
C ALA A 159 4.93 17.80 -6.19
N LEU A 160 4.63 17.34 -7.40
CA LEU A 160 5.61 16.78 -8.33
C LEU A 160 5.90 17.84 -9.40
N ALA A 161 7.16 18.24 -9.54
CA ALA A 161 7.54 19.30 -10.49
C ALA A 161 7.38 18.88 -11.96
N SER A 162 7.42 17.58 -12.24
CA SER A 162 7.27 17.02 -13.59
C SER A 162 6.31 15.83 -13.52
N PRO A 163 4.99 16.07 -13.57
CA PRO A 163 4.01 14.99 -13.48
C PRO A 163 4.06 14.12 -14.74
N LEU A 164 4.33 12.83 -14.53
CA LEU A 164 4.27 11.78 -15.55
C LEU A 164 2.87 11.17 -15.61
N ALA A 165 2.60 10.33 -16.60
CA ALA A 165 1.43 9.45 -16.55
C ALA A 165 1.53 8.51 -15.34
N ALA A 166 0.41 8.19 -14.68
CA ALA A 166 0.42 7.35 -13.49
C ALA A 166 1.03 5.97 -13.75
N ALA A 167 0.83 5.42 -14.95
CA ALA A 167 1.40 4.14 -15.34
C ALA A 167 2.94 4.12 -15.24
N GLU A 168 3.59 5.17 -15.74
CA GLU A 168 5.05 5.36 -15.68
C GLU A 168 5.49 5.67 -14.24
N ARG A 169 4.73 6.53 -13.54
CA ARG A 169 5.06 6.91 -12.17
C ARG A 169 4.92 5.76 -11.18
N LEU A 170 4.07 4.78 -11.45
CA LEU A 170 3.92 3.60 -10.61
C LEU A 170 5.19 2.74 -10.58
N ASP A 171 6.05 2.79 -11.60
CA ASP A 171 7.33 2.08 -11.59
C ASP A 171 8.30 2.65 -10.55
N TRP A 172 8.21 3.95 -10.26
CA TRP A 172 8.94 4.57 -9.15
C TRP A 172 8.58 3.92 -7.81
N LEU A 173 7.29 3.69 -7.53
CA LEU A 173 6.83 3.07 -6.29
C LEU A 173 7.16 1.57 -6.21
N ARG A 174 7.26 0.88 -7.34
CA ARG A 174 7.56 -0.57 -7.40
C ARG A 174 9.04 -0.90 -7.19
N ARG A 175 9.92 0.10 -7.26
CA ARG A 175 11.37 -0.07 -7.02
C ARG A 175 11.71 -0.34 -5.57
N GLY A 176 10.85 0.07 -4.63
CA GLY A 176 11.06 -0.18 -3.22
C GLY A 176 11.07 -1.68 -2.89
N THR A 177 12.09 -2.12 -2.18
CA THR A 177 12.18 -3.49 -1.64
C THR A 177 11.31 -3.71 -0.39
N ASP A 178 10.70 -2.66 0.14
CA ASP A 178 9.80 -2.74 1.28
C ASP A 178 8.56 -3.60 0.98
N ALA A 179 7.99 -4.21 2.02
CA ALA A 179 6.71 -4.88 1.93
C ALA A 179 5.62 -3.93 1.39
N TYR A 180 4.53 -4.47 0.85
CA TYR A 180 3.42 -3.65 0.35
C TYR A 180 2.93 -2.63 1.39
N LEU A 181 3.05 -1.35 1.05
CA LEU A 181 2.55 -0.24 1.86
C LEU A 181 1.45 0.52 1.10
N PRO A 182 0.28 0.75 1.74
CA PRO A 182 -0.82 1.45 1.09
C PRO A 182 -0.61 2.97 0.98
N GLN A 183 0.18 3.57 1.87
CA GLN A 183 0.35 5.03 2.00
C GLN A 183 1.03 5.68 0.79
N PRO A 184 2.12 5.13 0.20
CA PRO A 184 2.77 5.76 -0.95
C PRO A 184 1.86 5.90 -2.18
N TYR A 185 0.95 4.94 -2.38
CA TYR A 185 -0.08 5.02 -3.41
C TYR A 185 -1.13 6.11 -3.14
N GLU A 186 -1.57 6.26 -1.88
CA GLU A 186 -2.51 7.32 -1.50
C GLU A 186 -1.88 8.71 -1.66
N GLN A 187 -0.63 8.85 -1.26
CA GLN A 187 0.14 10.09 -1.42
C GLN A 187 0.26 10.47 -2.90
N LEU A 188 0.58 9.51 -3.77
CA LEU A 188 0.67 9.74 -5.21
C LEU A 188 -0.70 10.08 -5.83
N ALA A 189 -1.76 9.36 -5.44
CA ALA A 189 -3.11 9.66 -5.92
C ALA A 189 -3.60 11.05 -5.44
N ALA A 190 -3.23 11.47 -4.24
CA ALA A 190 -3.52 12.81 -3.74
C ALA A 190 -2.79 13.89 -4.54
N ALA A 191 -1.52 13.67 -4.91
CA ALA A 191 -0.76 14.58 -5.75
C ALA A 191 -1.41 14.76 -7.13
N TYR A 192 -1.85 13.68 -7.80
CA TYR A 192 -2.55 13.79 -9.08
C TYR A 192 -3.90 14.51 -8.97
N ARG A 193 -4.67 14.28 -7.89
CA ARG A 193 -5.92 15.01 -7.64
C ARG A 193 -5.69 16.51 -7.49
N ARG A 194 -4.62 16.93 -6.79
CA ARG A 194 -4.26 18.36 -6.66
C ARG A 194 -3.93 19.01 -8.01
N LEU A 195 -3.43 18.24 -8.96
CA LEU A 195 -3.18 18.67 -10.34
C LEU A 195 -4.43 18.63 -11.23
N GLY A 196 -5.57 18.15 -10.72
CA GLY A 196 -6.81 17.97 -11.50
C GLY A 196 -6.85 16.69 -12.35
N HIS A 197 -5.88 15.79 -12.21
CA HIS A 197 -5.78 14.54 -12.98
C HIS A 197 -6.49 13.38 -12.27
N GLU A 198 -7.83 13.42 -12.23
CA GLU A 198 -8.65 12.42 -11.54
C GLU A 198 -8.50 10.99 -12.11
N ASP A 199 -8.35 10.85 -13.43
CA ASP A 199 -8.17 9.55 -14.07
C ASP A 199 -6.82 8.90 -13.72
N GLU A 200 -5.77 9.71 -13.57
CA GLU A 200 -4.45 9.26 -13.12
C GLU A 200 -4.51 8.82 -11.65
N ALA A 201 -5.17 9.60 -10.79
CA ALA A 201 -5.38 9.24 -9.40
C ALA A 201 -6.15 7.91 -9.26
N ARG A 202 -7.21 7.70 -10.06
CA ARG A 202 -7.94 6.43 -10.11
C ARG A 202 -7.03 5.27 -10.55
N THR A 203 -6.18 5.50 -11.54
CA THR A 203 -5.21 4.49 -12.02
C THR A 203 -4.25 4.06 -10.91
N VAL A 204 -3.74 5.01 -10.11
CA VAL A 204 -2.89 4.72 -8.95
C VAL A 204 -3.65 3.90 -7.89
N LEU A 205 -4.88 4.28 -7.56
CA LEU A 205 -5.69 3.56 -6.56
C LEU A 205 -6.08 2.14 -7.02
N LEU A 206 -6.31 1.94 -8.32
CA LEU A 206 -6.49 0.61 -8.89
C LEU A 206 -5.22 -0.23 -8.78
N ALA A 207 -4.05 0.36 -9.05
CA ALA A 207 -2.76 -0.30 -8.89
C ALA A 207 -2.51 -0.71 -7.43
N LYS A 208 -2.87 0.15 -6.46
CA LYS A 208 -2.86 -0.16 -5.02
C LYS A 208 -3.67 -1.42 -4.70
N GLN A 209 -4.92 -1.51 -5.18
CA GLN A 209 -5.76 -2.69 -4.94
C GLN A 209 -5.21 -3.95 -5.60
N ARG A 210 -4.64 -3.85 -6.81
CA ARG A 210 -4.01 -4.98 -7.51
C ARG A 210 -2.79 -5.48 -6.73
N HIS A 211 -1.92 -4.59 -6.26
CA HIS A 211 -0.75 -4.95 -5.47
C HIS A 211 -1.17 -5.62 -4.15
N ARG A 212 -2.17 -5.07 -3.44
CA ARG A 212 -2.74 -5.70 -2.24
C ARG A 212 -3.25 -7.12 -2.49
N ARG A 213 -3.91 -7.36 -3.62
CA ARG A 213 -4.42 -8.70 -3.96
C ARG A 213 -3.29 -9.68 -4.27
N ALA A 214 -2.20 -9.20 -4.86
CA ALA A 214 -1.03 -10.03 -5.13
C ALA A 214 -0.31 -10.48 -3.85
N THR A 215 -0.39 -9.70 -2.77
CA THR A 215 0.21 -10.07 -1.47
C THR A 215 -0.65 -10.99 -0.60
N LEU A 216 -1.91 -11.25 -0.99
CA LEU A 216 -2.77 -12.18 -0.24
C LEU A 216 -2.37 -13.64 -0.49
N PRO A 217 -2.36 -14.49 0.55
CA PRO A 217 -2.16 -15.93 0.41
C PRO A 217 -3.12 -16.55 -0.60
N ALA A 218 -2.64 -17.54 -1.37
CA ALA A 218 -3.42 -18.19 -2.42
C ALA A 218 -4.77 -18.75 -1.91
N HIS A 219 -4.81 -19.28 -0.69
CA HIS A 219 -6.04 -19.81 -0.08
C HIS A 219 -7.07 -18.71 0.20
N ILE A 220 -6.66 -17.49 0.57
CA ILE A 220 -7.57 -16.34 0.77
C ILE A 220 -8.11 -15.85 -0.58
N ARG A 221 -7.31 -15.90 -1.65
CA ARG A 221 -7.77 -15.56 -3.00
C ARG A 221 -8.83 -16.54 -3.50
N VAL A 222 -8.58 -17.85 -3.36
CA VAL A 222 -9.52 -18.91 -3.75
C VAL A 222 -10.78 -18.84 -2.89
N TRP A 223 -10.64 -18.65 -1.58
CA TRP A 223 -11.78 -18.43 -0.69
C TRP A 223 -12.58 -17.19 -1.07
N GLY A 224 -11.93 -16.08 -1.44
CA GLY A 224 -12.59 -14.88 -1.95
C GLY A 224 -13.37 -15.13 -3.25
N HIS A 225 -12.85 -15.93 -4.17
CA HIS A 225 -13.57 -16.34 -5.38
C HIS A 225 -14.78 -17.24 -5.07
N ILE A 226 -14.63 -18.18 -4.13
CA ILE A 226 -15.73 -19.03 -3.66
C ILE A 226 -16.80 -18.18 -2.97
N GLN A 227 -16.40 -17.21 -2.16
CA GLN A 227 -17.30 -16.30 -1.44
C GLN A 227 -17.99 -15.31 -2.39
N ASP A 228 -17.32 -14.85 -3.44
CA ASP A 228 -17.92 -14.05 -4.52
C ASP A 228 -18.95 -14.84 -5.33
N ALA A 229 -18.70 -16.15 -5.54
CA ALA A 229 -19.62 -17.05 -6.24
C ALA A 229 -20.84 -17.43 -5.38
N THR A 230 -20.65 -17.64 -4.07
CA THR A 230 -21.69 -18.14 -3.16
C THR A 230 -22.47 -17.04 -2.44
N VAL A 231 -21.79 -16.00 -1.95
CA VAL A 231 -22.36 -14.99 -1.03
C VAL A 231 -22.35 -13.58 -1.62
N GLY A 232 -21.43 -13.27 -2.55
CA GLY A 232 -21.38 -12.01 -3.28
C GLY A 232 -21.51 -10.78 -2.39
N TYR A 233 -20.42 -10.42 -1.69
CA TYR A 233 -20.25 -9.19 -0.89
C TYR A 233 -21.51 -8.36 -0.65
N GLY A 234 -22.28 -8.65 0.42
CA GLY A 234 -23.14 -7.72 1.19
C GLY A 234 -24.05 -6.69 0.48
N TYR A 235 -24.22 -6.74 -0.84
CA TYR A 235 -24.77 -5.64 -1.65
C TYR A 235 -25.79 -6.10 -2.70
N ARG A 236 -26.12 -7.39 -2.76
CA ARG A 236 -27.12 -7.89 -3.72
C ARG A 236 -28.07 -8.91 -3.07
N PRO A 237 -29.05 -8.46 -2.24
CA PRO A 237 -30.10 -9.33 -1.69
C PRO A 237 -30.82 -10.16 -2.78
N LEU A 238 -30.88 -9.64 -4.01
CA LEU A 238 -31.40 -10.34 -5.19
C LEU A 238 -30.71 -11.70 -5.48
N ARG A 239 -29.41 -11.87 -5.19
CA ARG A 239 -28.72 -13.15 -5.45
C ARG A 239 -29.02 -14.22 -4.41
N ALA A 240 -29.16 -13.84 -3.14
CA ALA A 240 -29.63 -14.76 -2.10
C ALA A 240 -31.05 -15.24 -2.43
N GLY A 241 -31.91 -14.34 -2.93
CA GLY A 241 -33.23 -14.71 -3.45
C GLY A 241 -33.18 -15.70 -4.63
N LEU A 242 -32.26 -15.50 -5.58
CA LEU A 242 -32.08 -16.43 -6.70
C LEU A 242 -31.62 -17.83 -6.24
N TRP A 243 -30.68 -17.91 -5.29
CA TRP A 243 -30.25 -19.19 -4.72
C TRP A 243 -31.37 -19.89 -3.94
N LEU A 244 -32.14 -19.15 -3.16
CA LEU A 244 -33.31 -19.68 -2.46
C LEU A 244 -34.35 -20.23 -3.44
N MET A 245 -34.64 -19.49 -4.53
CA MET A 245 -35.54 -19.95 -5.59
C MET A 245 -35.02 -21.18 -6.32
N ALA A 246 -33.71 -21.25 -6.59
CA ALA A 246 -33.10 -22.40 -7.26
C ALA A 246 -33.11 -23.66 -6.38
N LEU A 247 -32.78 -23.53 -5.09
CA LEU A 247 -32.86 -24.64 -4.13
C LEU A 247 -34.30 -25.09 -3.91
N LEU A 248 -35.23 -24.13 -3.83
CA LEU A 248 -36.67 -24.41 -3.74
C LEU A 248 -37.16 -25.19 -4.96
N ALA A 249 -36.82 -24.75 -6.17
CA ALA A 249 -37.19 -25.45 -7.39
C ALA A 249 -36.59 -26.86 -7.44
N CYS A 250 -35.31 -27.02 -7.08
CA CYS A 250 -34.63 -28.31 -7.04
C CYS A 250 -35.30 -29.29 -6.06
N GLY A 251 -35.54 -28.85 -4.82
CA GLY A 251 -36.21 -29.68 -3.81
C GLY A 251 -37.66 -29.99 -4.20
N ALA A 252 -38.40 -29.00 -4.70
CA ALA A 252 -39.79 -29.20 -5.11
C ALA A 252 -39.90 -30.20 -6.28
N ILE A 253 -39.00 -30.12 -7.28
CA ILE A 253 -38.95 -31.10 -8.38
C ILE A 253 -38.61 -32.50 -7.85
N PHE A 254 -37.59 -32.60 -6.98
CA PHE A 254 -37.17 -33.89 -6.44
C PHE A 254 -38.27 -34.55 -5.60
N PHE A 255 -38.88 -33.83 -4.67
CA PHE A 255 -39.91 -34.35 -3.79
C PHE A 255 -41.27 -34.50 -4.47
N ALA A 256 -41.54 -33.79 -5.58
CA ALA A 256 -42.69 -34.09 -6.43
C ALA A 256 -42.52 -35.43 -7.17
N ALA A 257 -41.29 -35.75 -7.59
CA ALA A 257 -40.98 -37.05 -8.20
C ALA A 257 -40.86 -38.19 -7.16
N HIS A 258 -40.41 -37.88 -5.94
CA HIS A 258 -40.17 -38.83 -4.87
C HIS A 258 -40.86 -38.37 -3.59
N SER A 259 -42.19 -38.48 -3.56
CA SER A 259 -42.99 -38.07 -2.41
C SER A 259 -42.59 -38.86 -1.16
N PRO A 260 -42.18 -38.18 -0.06
CA PRO A 260 -41.87 -38.83 1.20
C PRO A 260 -43.13 -39.49 1.78
N ALA A 261 -42.93 -40.59 2.50
CA ALA A 261 -44.04 -41.30 3.12
C ALA A 261 -44.57 -40.52 4.35
N PRO A 262 -45.89 -40.50 4.57
CA PRO A 262 -46.47 -39.91 5.77
C PRO A 262 -46.03 -40.70 7.02
N LEU A 263 -45.71 -40.00 8.10
CA LEU A 263 -45.35 -40.60 9.38
C LEU A 263 -46.56 -41.23 10.08
N ASP A 264 -47.74 -40.61 9.94
CA ASP A 264 -49.01 -41.12 10.47
C ASP A 264 -50.12 -40.93 9.40
N ALA A 265 -50.48 -42.01 8.71
CA ALA A 265 -51.33 -41.97 7.52
C ALA A 265 -52.75 -41.45 7.78
N GLY A 266 -53.23 -41.49 9.03
CA GLY A 266 -54.56 -41.00 9.42
C GLY A 266 -54.63 -39.50 9.74
N LYS A 267 -53.48 -38.82 9.86
CA LYS A 267 -53.40 -37.41 10.30
C LYS A 267 -52.57 -36.51 9.38
N ALA A 268 -51.91 -37.09 8.38
CA ALA A 268 -51.06 -36.33 7.46
C ALA A 268 -51.91 -35.44 6.52
N PRO A 269 -51.58 -34.14 6.39
CA PRO A 269 -52.20 -33.27 5.38
C PRO A 269 -51.83 -33.75 3.97
N PRO A 270 -52.55 -33.31 2.91
CA PRO A 270 -52.15 -33.61 1.54
C PRO A 270 -50.73 -33.09 1.29
N PHE A 271 -49.88 -33.94 0.70
CA PHE A 271 -48.48 -33.62 0.46
C PHE A 271 -48.34 -32.51 -0.59
N ASN A 272 -47.52 -31.51 -0.30
CA ASN A 272 -47.14 -30.47 -1.25
C ASN A 272 -45.62 -30.28 -1.28
N ALA A 273 -44.99 -30.65 -2.38
CA ALA A 273 -43.54 -30.63 -2.53
C ALA A 273 -42.91 -29.23 -2.39
N VAL A 274 -43.62 -28.17 -2.80
CA VAL A 274 -43.14 -26.78 -2.69
C VAL A 274 -43.13 -26.34 -1.23
N PHE A 275 -44.25 -26.53 -0.51
CA PHE A 275 -44.35 -26.15 0.90
C PHE A 275 -43.49 -27.03 1.80
N TYR A 276 -43.34 -28.31 1.46
CA TYR A 276 -42.39 -29.21 2.13
C TYR A 276 -40.94 -28.72 1.97
N THR A 277 -40.55 -28.30 0.77
CA THR A 277 -39.20 -27.77 0.52
C THR A 277 -39.00 -26.39 1.17
N LEU A 278 -40.06 -25.56 1.25
CA LEU A 278 -40.03 -24.30 1.98
C LEU A 278 -39.85 -24.50 3.48
N ASP A 279 -40.52 -25.49 4.10
CA ASP A 279 -40.33 -25.84 5.50
C ASP A 279 -38.85 -26.17 5.78
N LEU A 280 -38.23 -26.93 4.88
CA LEU A 280 -36.80 -27.27 5.01
C LEU A 280 -35.88 -26.05 4.84
N LEU A 281 -36.16 -25.15 3.90
CA LEU A 281 -35.30 -24.01 3.58
C LEU A 281 -35.49 -22.79 4.50
N VAL A 282 -36.67 -22.61 5.08
CA VAL A 282 -37.05 -21.41 5.85
C VAL A 282 -37.28 -21.80 7.32
N PRO A 283 -36.22 -21.83 8.15
CA PRO A 283 -36.30 -22.41 9.50
C PRO A 283 -37.20 -21.65 10.49
N ILE A 284 -37.72 -20.48 10.10
CA ILE A 284 -38.53 -19.60 10.96
C ILE A 284 -40.03 -19.83 10.71
N ILE A 285 -40.42 -20.33 9.54
CA ILE A 285 -41.82 -20.50 9.14
C ILE A 285 -42.08 -21.98 8.95
N THR A 286 -43.14 -22.49 9.57
CA THR A 286 -43.57 -23.88 9.37
C THR A 286 -44.96 -23.90 8.77
N PHE A 287 -45.11 -24.63 7.67
CA PHE A 287 -46.34 -24.92 6.95
C PHE A 287 -46.91 -26.30 7.32
N GLY A 288 -46.21 -27.03 8.20
CA GLY A 288 -46.66 -28.30 8.79
C GLY A 288 -46.44 -29.53 7.92
N GLN A 289 -45.71 -29.41 6.81
CA GLN A 289 -45.41 -30.51 5.89
C GLN A 289 -44.19 -31.30 6.39
N GLU A 290 -43.13 -30.63 6.84
CA GLU A 290 -41.90 -31.32 7.32
C GLU A 290 -42.20 -32.28 8.49
N ALA A 291 -43.01 -31.85 9.45
CA ALA A 291 -43.35 -32.66 10.62
C ALA A 291 -44.23 -33.88 10.31
N ALA A 292 -44.92 -33.89 9.16
CA ALA A 292 -45.86 -34.94 8.78
C ALA A 292 -45.23 -36.01 7.86
N PHE A 293 -44.11 -35.71 7.21
CA PHE A 293 -43.52 -36.54 6.16
C PHE A 293 -42.03 -36.78 6.37
N ALA A 294 -41.61 -38.05 6.32
CA ALA A 294 -40.20 -38.44 6.51
C ALA A 294 -39.59 -39.01 5.22
N PRO A 295 -38.67 -38.29 4.56
CA PRO A 295 -37.95 -38.79 3.40
C PRO A 295 -36.94 -39.86 3.86
N ARG A 296 -36.68 -40.84 2.98
CA ARG A 296 -35.71 -41.92 3.25
C ARG A 296 -34.67 -41.99 2.14
N GLY A 297 -33.51 -42.56 2.45
CA GLY A 297 -32.43 -42.75 1.48
C GLY A 297 -31.87 -41.41 0.98
N ILE A 298 -31.77 -41.24 -0.34
CA ILE A 298 -31.19 -40.04 -0.97
C ILE A 298 -32.01 -38.78 -0.62
N GLY A 299 -33.33 -38.90 -0.49
CA GLY A 299 -34.19 -37.77 -0.12
C GLY A 299 -33.91 -37.22 1.29
N GLN A 300 -33.44 -38.06 2.21
CA GLN A 300 -33.07 -37.63 3.57
C GLN A 300 -31.80 -36.77 3.56
N TRP A 301 -30.79 -37.18 2.77
CA TRP A 301 -29.57 -36.38 2.60
C TRP A 301 -29.84 -35.06 1.89
N LEU A 302 -30.74 -35.05 0.89
CA LEU A 302 -31.18 -33.82 0.24
C LEU A 302 -31.91 -32.90 1.24
N ALA A 303 -32.80 -33.45 2.07
CA ALA A 303 -33.49 -32.68 3.10
C ALA A 303 -32.49 -32.03 4.08
N TYR A 304 -31.52 -32.78 4.60
CA TYR A 304 -30.46 -32.22 5.45
C TYR A 304 -29.64 -31.13 4.75
N GLY A 305 -29.31 -31.32 3.47
CA GLY A 305 -28.61 -30.34 2.67
C GLY A 305 -29.41 -29.04 2.49
N LEU A 306 -30.71 -29.15 2.21
CA LEU A 306 -31.63 -28.01 2.10
C LEU A 306 -31.76 -27.28 3.44
N THR A 307 -31.94 -28.00 4.55
CA THR A 307 -32.01 -27.38 5.89
C THR A 307 -30.73 -26.64 6.25
N ALA A 308 -29.57 -27.26 6.04
CA ALA A 308 -28.28 -26.61 6.28
C ALA A 308 -28.10 -25.35 5.40
N ALA A 309 -28.45 -25.43 4.11
CA ALA A 309 -28.40 -24.29 3.20
C ALA A 309 -29.37 -23.17 3.61
N GLY A 310 -30.56 -23.53 4.10
CA GLY A 310 -31.55 -22.60 4.64
C GLY A 310 -31.02 -21.77 5.80
N TRP A 311 -30.36 -22.41 6.78
CA TRP A 311 -29.69 -21.72 7.89
C TRP A 311 -28.57 -20.78 7.44
N VAL A 312 -27.76 -21.19 6.45
CA VAL A 312 -26.71 -20.34 5.88
C VAL A 312 -27.30 -19.12 5.15
N LEU A 313 -28.37 -19.30 4.39
CA LEU A 313 -29.04 -18.20 3.70
C LEU A 313 -29.71 -17.24 4.70
N ALA A 314 -30.40 -17.77 5.71
CA ALA A 314 -31.06 -16.98 6.75
C ALA A 314 -30.06 -16.08 7.50
N THR A 315 -28.95 -16.66 7.96
CA THR A 315 -27.88 -15.90 8.65
C THR A 315 -27.27 -14.81 7.76
N THR A 316 -27.09 -15.09 6.48
CA THR A 316 -26.56 -14.13 5.50
C THR A 316 -27.50 -12.93 5.30
N VAL A 317 -28.81 -13.18 5.21
CA VAL A 317 -29.83 -12.12 5.05
C VAL A 317 -29.94 -11.26 6.30
N THR A 318 -29.99 -11.86 7.49
CA THR A 318 -30.04 -11.11 8.77
C THR A 318 -28.80 -10.23 8.96
N ALA A 319 -27.60 -10.76 8.65
CA ALA A 319 -26.36 -9.99 8.69
C ALA A 319 -26.35 -8.83 7.67
N GLY A 320 -26.91 -9.05 6.48
CA GLY A 320 -27.07 -8.02 5.45
C GLY A 320 -27.98 -6.87 5.87
N ILE A 321 -29.14 -7.18 6.46
CA ILE A 321 -30.13 -6.19 6.92
C ILE A 321 -29.56 -5.36 8.09
N SER A 322 -28.93 -6.00 9.07
CA SER A 322 -28.34 -5.31 10.23
C SER A 322 -27.26 -4.29 9.81
N ARG A 323 -26.42 -4.62 8.82
CA ARG A 323 -25.40 -3.72 8.28
C ARG A 323 -25.94 -2.57 7.43
N ALA A 324 -27.12 -2.72 6.84
CA ALA A 324 -27.78 -1.65 6.10
C ALA A 324 -28.42 -0.63 7.04
N ILE A 325 -28.97 -1.09 8.17
CA ILE A 325 -29.59 -0.23 9.19
C ILE A 325 -28.54 0.55 9.97
N SER A 326 -27.37 -0.02 10.27
CA SER A 326 -26.29 0.68 10.98
C SER A 326 -25.58 1.78 10.17
N ARG A 327 -26.11 2.13 8.99
CA ARG A 327 -25.54 3.11 8.04
C ARG A 327 -26.51 4.25 7.71
N GLN A 328 -27.67 4.29 8.36
CA GLN A 328 -28.57 5.45 8.41
C GLN A 328 -28.48 6.08 9.79
#